data_AF-A0A8D1DGS3-F1
#
_entry.id   AF-A0A8D1DGS3-F1
#
_cell.length_a   1.000
_cell.length_b   1.000
_cell.length_c   1.000
_cell.angle_alpha   90.00
_cell.angle_beta   90.00
_cell.angle_gamma   90.00
#
_symmetry.space_group_name_H-M   'P 1'
#
loop_
_entity.id
_entity.type
_entity.pdbx_description
1 polymer ?
#
loop_
_entity_poly.entity_id
_entity_poly.type
_entity_poly.pdbx_seq_one_letter_code
_entity_poly.pdbx_strand_id
1 'polypeptide(L)'
;MPVQRLGGTSLPGPTSNGPRHYQSQKQGRESGVRGDAPSQPLRVVPAGGAVAPRRYQGSPAGLLSSKRHIGLSPGYSGAGTRPPILFPTSGLRAGVHQLDSASSAPAEESKGTSTRAATMPNFSGNWKIIRSENFEDLLKVLGVNVMLRKIAVAAASKPAVEIKQDGDTFYIKTSTTVRTTEINFKIGEEFEEQTVDGRPCKSLVKWESENKMVCEQRLLKGEGPKTSWTRELTNDGELILTMTADDIVCTRVYVRE
;
A
#
# COMPACT_ATOMS: atom_id res chain seq x y z
N MET A 1 8.17 -29.64 -61.02
CA MET A 1 7.69 -29.59 -62.42
C MET A 1 7.02 -30.92 -62.74
N PRO A 2 5.87 -31.00 -63.44
CA PRO A 2 4.75 -30.04 -63.64
C PRO A 2 3.65 -30.24 -62.54
N VAL A 3 2.57 -29.48 -62.31
CA VAL A 3 1.64 -28.58 -63.06
C VAL A 3 0.44 -29.27 -63.75
N GLN A 4 -0.75 -29.16 -63.13
CA GLN A 4 -2.12 -28.93 -63.68
C GLN A 4 -3.12 -29.06 -62.48
N ARG A 5 -4.00 -28.11 -62.10
CA ARG A 5 -5.20 -27.50 -62.74
C ARG A 5 -6.21 -28.57 -63.21
N LEU A 6 -7.53 -28.53 -62.95
CA LEU A 6 -8.47 -27.56 -62.33
C LEU A 6 -9.70 -28.32 -61.78
N GLY A 7 -10.49 -27.75 -60.87
CA GLY A 7 -11.81 -28.30 -60.51
C GLY A 7 -12.43 -27.63 -59.28
N GLY A 8 -13.31 -26.65 -59.47
CA GLY A 8 -14.03 -25.98 -58.38
C GLY A 8 -15.48 -26.47 -58.25
N THR A 9 -15.99 -26.55 -57.02
CA THR A 9 -17.43 -26.68 -56.74
C THR A 9 -17.83 -25.79 -55.57
N SER A 10 -19.01 -25.22 -55.70
CA SER A 10 -19.66 -24.18 -54.89
C SER A 10 -19.78 -24.43 -53.39
N LEU A 11 -19.63 -23.35 -52.62
CA LEU A 11 -20.05 -23.22 -51.21
C LEU A 11 -21.59 -23.23 -51.09
N PRO A 12 -22.19 -23.91 -50.09
CA PRO A 12 -23.55 -23.62 -49.64
C PRO A 12 -23.58 -22.43 -48.66
N GLY A 13 -24.56 -21.54 -48.81
CA GLY A 13 -24.72 -20.33 -47.99
C GLY A 13 -25.36 -20.57 -46.60
N PRO A 14 -25.35 -19.56 -45.71
CA PRO A 14 -25.79 -19.69 -44.33
C PRO A 14 -27.32 -19.71 -44.18
N THR A 15 -27.85 -20.67 -43.41
CA THR A 15 -29.26 -20.73 -43.02
C THR A 15 -29.56 -19.76 -41.87
N SER A 16 -30.54 -18.88 -42.06
CA SER A 16 -31.03 -17.94 -41.05
C SER A 16 -31.90 -18.63 -40.00
N ASN A 17 -31.58 -18.43 -38.71
CA ASN A 17 -32.45 -18.80 -37.59
C ASN A 17 -33.15 -17.54 -37.04
N GLY A 18 -34.41 -17.36 -37.42
CA GLY A 18 -35.32 -16.36 -36.81
C GLY A 18 -36.06 -16.92 -35.58
N PRO A 19 -36.60 -16.05 -34.70
CA PRO A 19 -37.13 -16.47 -33.40
C PRO A 19 -38.52 -17.13 -33.52
N ARG A 20 -38.73 -18.24 -32.79
CA ARG A 20 -40.06 -18.82 -32.62
C ARG A 20 -40.82 -18.09 -31.52
N HIS A 21 -41.90 -17.40 -31.89
CA HIS A 21 -42.96 -17.04 -30.96
C HIS A 21 -43.61 -18.31 -30.41
N TYR A 22 -43.85 -18.35 -29.10
CA TYR A 22 -44.80 -19.26 -28.46
C TYR A 22 -45.88 -18.41 -27.78
N GLN A 23 -47.06 -18.37 -28.39
CA GLN A 23 -48.28 -17.97 -27.69
C GLN A 23 -48.84 -19.22 -26.99
N SER A 24 -49.29 -19.07 -25.75
CA SER A 24 -50.26 -20.00 -25.16
C SER A 24 -51.31 -19.21 -24.39
N GLN A 25 -52.53 -19.74 -24.38
CA GLN A 25 -53.74 -18.94 -24.18
C GLN A 25 -54.13 -18.73 -22.72
N LYS A 26 -54.97 -17.71 -22.51
CA LYS A 26 -55.63 -17.41 -21.24
C LYS A 26 -56.56 -18.56 -20.82
N GLN A 27 -56.65 -18.81 -19.51
CA GLN A 27 -57.93 -19.16 -18.90
C GLN A 27 -58.07 -18.44 -17.57
N GLY A 28 -59.13 -17.65 -17.42
CA GLY A 28 -59.35 -16.81 -16.24
C GLY A 28 -60.39 -17.41 -15.31
N ARG A 29 -60.36 -16.99 -14.04
CA ARG A 29 -61.51 -17.05 -13.14
C ARG A 29 -61.40 -15.94 -12.09
N GLU A 30 -62.37 -15.04 -12.08
CA GLU A 30 -62.51 -14.00 -11.06
C GLU A 30 -63.04 -14.59 -9.75
N SER A 31 -62.68 -14.00 -8.61
CA SER A 31 -63.61 -13.35 -7.66
C SER A 31 -62.96 -13.12 -6.28
N GLY A 32 -63.41 -12.07 -5.56
CA GLY A 32 -63.24 -11.96 -4.10
C GLY A 32 -62.41 -10.77 -3.60
N VAL A 33 -63.11 -9.70 -3.17
CA VAL A 33 -62.54 -8.52 -2.48
C VAL A 33 -62.71 -8.67 -0.94
N ARG A 34 -61.81 -8.03 -0.17
CA ARG A 34 -61.75 -7.75 1.30
C ARG A 34 -60.45 -8.33 1.90
N GLY A 35 -59.73 -7.69 2.83
CA GLY A 35 -59.84 -6.38 3.49
C GLY A 35 -58.67 -6.19 4.49
N ASP A 36 -58.52 -5.01 5.09
CA ASP A 36 -57.39 -4.65 5.98
C ASP A 36 -57.23 -5.51 7.26
N ALA A 37 -55.96 -5.76 7.66
CA ALA A 37 -55.44 -5.52 9.03
C ALA A 37 -53.94 -5.88 9.16
N PRO A 38 -53.13 -5.15 9.94
CA PRO A 38 -51.70 -5.42 10.11
C PRO A 38 -51.39 -6.46 11.20
N SER A 39 -50.36 -7.28 11.01
CA SER A 39 -49.83 -8.22 12.02
C SER A 39 -48.37 -7.91 12.38
N GLN A 40 -48.05 -8.03 13.68
CA GLN A 40 -46.83 -7.51 14.30
C GLN A 40 -45.56 -8.34 13.99
N PRO A 41 -44.35 -7.75 14.05
CA PRO A 41 -43.10 -8.48 13.88
C PRO A 41 -42.78 -9.38 15.09
N LEU A 42 -42.31 -10.60 14.79
CA LEU A 42 -41.90 -11.61 15.77
C LEU A 42 -40.68 -11.14 16.60
N ARG A 43 -40.81 -11.23 17.92
CA ARG A 43 -39.75 -10.90 18.89
C ARG A 43 -38.76 -12.07 18.99
N VAL A 44 -37.56 -11.91 18.43
CA VAL A 44 -36.47 -12.89 18.56
C VAL A 44 -35.93 -12.88 19.99
N VAL A 45 -35.86 -14.06 20.61
CA VAL A 45 -35.23 -14.29 21.92
C VAL A 45 -33.92 -15.05 21.71
N PRO A 46 -32.75 -14.52 22.09
CA PRO A 46 -31.53 -15.31 22.14
C PRO A 46 -31.48 -16.13 23.44
N ALA A 47 -31.22 -17.42 23.31
CA ALA A 47 -30.94 -18.31 24.43
C ALA A 47 -29.43 -18.54 24.60
N GLY A 48 -29.01 -18.81 25.84
CA GLY A 48 -27.62 -19.12 26.20
C GLY A 48 -26.82 -17.89 26.65
N GLY A 49 -26.01 -17.95 27.72
CA GLY A 49 -25.67 -19.10 28.56
C GLY A 49 -24.16 -19.22 28.77
N ALA A 50 -23.71 -18.82 29.96
CA ALA A 50 -22.39 -19.09 30.54
C ALA A 50 -21.12 -18.55 29.82
N VAL A 51 -20.54 -17.49 30.40
CA VAL A 51 -19.08 -17.39 30.58
C VAL A 51 -18.79 -16.85 31.98
N ALA A 52 -18.07 -17.61 32.80
CA ALA A 52 -17.46 -17.13 34.03
C ALA A 52 -15.93 -17.16 33.86
N PRO A 53 -15.19 -16.08 34.17
CA PRO A 53 -13.75 -16.06 33.97
C PRO A 53 -13.02 -16.90 35.02
N ARG A 54 -12.17 -17.84 34.59
CA ARG A 54 -11.26 -18.56 35.49
C ARG A 54 -10.25 -17.56 36.09
N ARG A 55 -10.13 -17.57 37.42
CA ARG A 55 -8.96 -17.00 38.12
C ARG A 55 -7.70 -17.74 37.68
N TYR A 56 -6.69 -17.00 37.21
CA TYR A 56 -5.31 -17.47 37.26
C TYR A 56 -4.80 -17.28 38.69
N GLN A 57 -4.59 -18.37 39.43
CA GLN A 57 -3.75 -18.36 40.62
C GLN A 57 -2.30 -18.57 40.17
N GLY A 58 -1.41 -17.67 40.58
CA GLY A 58 0.03 -17.90 40.46
C GLY A 58 0.52 -18.93 41.49
N SER A 59 1.72 -19.45 41.27
CA SER A 59 2.50 -20.15 42.30
C SER A 59 3.98 -19.74 42.23
N PRO A 60 4.74 -19.87 43.33
CA PRO A 60 5.81 -18.93 43.62
C PRO A 60 7.24 -19.45 43.40
N ALA A 61 8.15 -18.48 43.35
CA ALA A 61 9.57 -18.48 43.71
C ALA A 61 10.32 -19.81 43.92
N GLY A 62 11.34 -20.04 43.10
CA GLY A 62 12.51 -20.87 43.42
C GLY A 62 13.76 -20.00 43.58
N LEU A 63 14.32 -19.97 44.79
CA LEU A 63 15.50 -19.17 45.17
C LEU A 63 16.80 -19.89 44.75
N LEU A 64 17.83 -19.19 44.29
CA LEU A 64 19.23 -19.57 44.57
C LEU A 64 20.22 -18.41 44.32
N SER A 65 21.29 -18.42 45.11
CA SER A 65 22.19 -17.28 45.38
C SER A 65 23.56 -17.46 44.74
N SER A 66 24.23 -16.37 44.36
CA SER A 66 25.69 -16.29 44.54
C SER A 66 26.22 -14.84 44.59
N LYS A 67 26.78 -14.44 45.74
CA LYS A 67 27.61 -13.24 45.90
C LYS A 67 29.06 -13.53 45.50
N ARG A 68 29.71 -12.65 44.75
CA ARG A 68 31.17 -12.40 44.80
C ARG A 68 31.39 -10.88 44.74
N HIS A 69 31.71 -10.25 45.87
CA HIS A 69 33.05 -10.04 46.46
C HIS A 69 33.84 -8.91 45.80
N ILE A 70 34.26 -7.97 46.64
CA ILE A 70 34.90 -6.68 46.31
C ILE A 70 36.39 -6.82 46.61
N GLY A 71 37.26 -6.25 45.77
CA GLY A 71 38.72 -6.18 45.97
C GLY A 71 39.23 -4.76 45.76
N LEU A 72 40.17 -4.33 46.60
CA LEU A 72 40.67 -2.94 46.70
C LEU A 72 42.00 -2.71 45.94
N SER A 73 42.18 -1.48 45.43
CA SER A 73 43.36 -0.56 45.34
C SER A 73 44.83 -1.08 45.27
N PRO A 74 45.87 -0.26 44.92
CA PRO A 74 45.96 1.15 44.45
C PRO A 74 46.58 1.24 43.00
N GLY A 75 47.05 2.36 42.41
CA GLY A 75 47.02 3.80 42.72
C GLY A 75 48.41 4.51 42.75
N TYR A 76 48.72 5.43 41.82
CA TYR A 76 49.89 6.34 41.84
C TYR A 76 49.65 7.66 41.04
N SER A 77 50.59 8.61 41.12
CA SER A 77 50.38 10.07 40.97
C SER A 77 51.11 10.80 39.81
N GLY A 78 50.63 12.00 39.44
CA GLY A 78 51.36 13.04 38.67
C GLY A 78 50.40 13.91 37.83
N ALA A 79 49.98 15.13 38.23
CA ALA A 79 50.71 16.41 38.29
C ALA A 79 51.04 17.02 36.89
N GLY A 80 50.39 18.13 36.51
CA GLY A 80 50.60 18.81 35.21
C GLY A 80 49.65 19.99 34.94
N THR A 81 50.13 21.20 35.23
CA THR A 81 49.44 22.51 35.34
C THR A 81 48.76 23.07 34.06
N ARG A 82 47.66 23.82 34.25
CA ARG A 82 47.01 24.84 33.37
C ARG A 82 47.96 26.05 33.06
N PRO A 83 47.66 27.10 32.24
CA PRO A 83 46.35 27.69 31.85
C PRO A 83 46.23 28.18 30.36
N PRO A 84 45.11 28.84 29.94
CA PRO A 84 44.85 29.21 28.52
C PRO A 84 45.23 30.66 28.17
N ILE A 85 45.23 30.99 26.87
CA ILE A 85 45.47 32.35 26.34
C ILE A 85 44.17 32.99 25.80
N LEU A 86 44.02 34.28 26.07
CA LEU A 86 42.86 35.13 25.80
C LEU A 86 42.85 35.76 24.39
N PHE A 87 41.68 36.27 24.01
CA PHE A 87 41.46 37.23 22.92
C PHE A 87 42.31 38.51 23.05
N PRO A 88 42.53 39.23 21.93
CA PRO A 88 42.67 40.69 21.94
C PRO A 88 41.46 41.40 21.32
N THR A 89 41.06 42.51 21.93
CA THR A 89 40.06 43.46 21.44
C THR A 89 40.69 44.81 21.09
N SER A 90 39.99 45.58 20.25
CA SER A 90 40.08 47.05 20.10
C SER A 90 41.20 47.63 19.22
N GLY A 91 40.79 48.53 18.32
CA GLY A 91 41.66 49.27 17.39
C GLY A 91 40.89 50.34 16.62
N LEU A 92 40.30 51.32 17.33
CA LEU A 92 39.58 52.43 16.73
C LEU A 92 40.56 53.49 16.20
N ARG A 93 40.51 53.85 14.91
CA ARG A 93 41.20 55.06 14.41
C ARG A 93 40.45 55.69 13.23
N ALA A 94 40.19 56.98 13.33
CA ALA A 94 39.58 57.78 12.25
C ALA A 94 40.63 58.24 11.23
N GLY A 95 40.20 58.41 9.98
CA GLY A 95 41.01 58.99 8.90
C GLY A 95 40.11 59.34 7.71
N VAL A 96 39.90 60.63 7.48
CA VAL A 96 39.14 61.16 6.33
C VAL A 96 40.13 61.48 5.22
N HIS A 97 39.87 61.03 3.99
CA HIS A 97 40.35 61.74 2.78
C HIS A 97 39.42 61.44 1.58
N GLN A 98 39.50 62.32 0.59
CA GLN A 98 38.44 62.72 -0.34
C GLN A 98 38.78 62.31 -1.79
N LEU A 99 37.78 61.79 -2.52
CA LEU A 99 37.67 61.61 -4.00
C LEU A 99 38.75 60.79 -4.75
N ASP A 100 38.32 59.82 -5.59
CA ASP A 100 38.29 60.09 -7.03
C ASP A 100 37.43 59.11 -7.89
N SER A 101 36.83 59.71 -8.92
CA SER A 101 36.36 59.26 -10.24
C SER A 101 36.18 57.77 -10.64
N ALA A 102 34.94 57.44 -10.98
CA ALA A 102 34.41 56.60 -12.08
C ALA A 102 35.25 55.47 -12.75
N SER A 103 34.68 54.26 -12.78
CA SER A 103 34.59 53.43 -14.01
C SER A 103 33.49 52.36 -13.92
N SER A 104 32.77 52.13 -15.01
CA SER A 104 31.70 51.14 -15.12
C SER A 104 32.20 49.83 -15.77
N ALA A 105 31.97 48.70 -15.13
CA ALA A 105 32.07 47.36 -15.73
C ALA A 105 30.97 46.46 -15.14
N PRO A 106 30.44 45.47 -15.90
CA PRO A 106 29.14 44.87 -15.61
C PRO A 106 29.21 43.73 -14.58
N ALA A 107 28.06 43.43 -13.98
CA ALA A 107 27.87 42.21 -13.21
C ALA A 107 28.03 40.98 -14.11
N GLU A 108 28.88 40.02 -13.72
CA GLU A 108 28.86 38.70 -14.34
C GLU A 108 27.54 38.00 -14.00
N GLU A 109 26.74 37.81 -15.05
CA GLU A 109 25.56 36.97 -15.03
C GLU A 109 25.99 35.52 -14.73
N SER A 110 25.88 35.13 -13.46
CA SER A 110 26.14 33.76 -13.04
C SER A 110 25.19 32.84 -13.80
N LYS A 111 25.71 32.14 -14.82
CA LYS A 111 24.97 31.13 -15.57
C LYS A 111 24.40 30.13 -14.57
N GLY A 112 23.11 30.25 -14.29
CA GLY A 112 22.40 29.33 -13.45
C GLY A 112 22.53 27.95 -14.06
N THR A 113 23.34 27.09 -13.42
CA THR A 113 23.22 25.66 -13.64
C THR A 113 21.82 25.32 -13.18
N SER A 114 20.89 25.24 -14.14
CA SER A 114 19.55 24.73 -13.91
C SER A 114 19.69 23.24 -13.65
N THR A 115 20.10 22.92 -12.42
CA THR A 115 19.78 21.66 -11.78
C THR A 115 18.27 21.55 -11.90
N ARG A 116 17.79 20.73 -12.85
CA ARG A 116 16.39 20.31 -12.86
C ARG A 116 16.14 19.80 -11.45
N ALA A 117 15.27 20.49 -10.71
CA ALA A 117 14.83 19.98 -9.43
C ALA A 117 14.32 18.57 -9.71
N ALA A 118 14.90 17.57 -9.02
CA ALA A 118 14.41 16.20 -9.11
C ALA A 118 12.99 16.23 -8.54
N THR A 119 12.00 16.31 -9.44
CA THR A 119 10.61 16.52 -9.08
C THR A 119 10.11 15.20 -8.55
N MET A 120 10.10 15.05 -7.22
CA MET A 120 9.63 13.83 -6.56
C MET A 120 8.31 13.35 -7.17
N PRO A 121 8.14 12.04 -7.40
CA PRO A 121 6.95 11.50 -8.01
C PRO A 121 5.72 11.86 -7.18
N ASN A 122 4.65 12.30 -7.83
CA ASN A 122 3.40 12.67 -7.15
C ASN A 122 2.33 11.57 -7.32
N PHE A 123 2.33 10.64 -6.37
CA PHE A 123 1.33 9.58 -6.28
C PHE A 123 -0.03 10.06 -5.76
N SER A 124 -0.12 11.26 -5.17
CA SER A 124 -1.37 11.77 -4.57
C SER A 124 -2.50 11.83 -5.59
N GLY A 125 -3.67 11.33 -5.23
CA GLY A 125 -4.87 11.35 -6.08
C GLY A 125 -5.84 10.21 -5.78
N ASN A 126 -7.00 10.27 -6.44
CA ASN A 126 -7.93 9.15 -6.54
C ASN A 126 -7.58 8.33 -7.77
N TRP A 127 -7.63 7.01 -7.64
CA TRP A 127 -7.14 6.06 -8.63
C TRP A 127 -8.20 4.98 -8.87
N LYS A 128 -8.63 4.85 -10.13
CA LYS A 128 -9.58 3.84 -10.61
C LYS A 128 -8.85 2.73 -11.35
N ILE A 129 -9.16 1.47 -11.04
CA ILE A 129 -8.54 0.32 -11.70
C ILE A 129 -8.99 0.23 -13.17
N ILE A 130 -8.08 -0.13 -14.07
CA ILE A 130 -8.36 -0.42 -15.48
C ILE A 130 -7.97 -1.85 -15.89
N ARG A 131 -7.01 -2.47 -15.19
CA ARG A 131 -6.52 -3.83 -15.46
C ARG A 131 -6.18 -4.54 -14.15
N SER A 132 -6.47 -5.84 -14.05
CA SER A 132 -6.08 -6.69 -12.91
C SER A 132 -5.80 -8.11 -13.40
N GLU A 133 -4.63 -8.65 -13.09
CA GLU A 133 -4.17 -9.96 -13.55
C GLU A 133 -3.68 -10.81 -12.38
N ASN A 134 -3.88 -12.13 -12.45
CA ASN A 134 -3.45 -13.14 -11.46
C ASN A 134 -3.90 -12.91 -9.99
N PHE A 135 -4.88 -12.03 -9.73
CA PHE A 135 -5.33 -11.77 -8.35
C PHE A 135 -5.95 -13.00 -7.67
N GLU A 136 -6.64 -13.87 -8.42
CA GLU A 136 -7.15 -15.12 -7.84
C GLU A 136 -6.03 -16.11 -7.50
N ASP A 137 -4.99 -16.20 -8.32
CA ASP A 137 -3.86 -17.11 -8.10
C ASP A 137 -2.95 -16.63 -6.95
N LEU A 138 -2.79 -15.31 -6.78
CA LEU A 138 -2.15 -14.72 -5.60
C LEU A 138 -2.87 -15.17 -4.33
N LEU A 139 -4.20 -15.00 -4.27
CA LEU A 139 -5.00 -15.44 -3.13
C LEU A 139 -4.96 -16.97 -2.93
N LYS A 140 -4.80 -17.75 -4.00
CA LYS A 140 -4.69 -19.21 -3.95
C LYS A 140 -3.38 -19.65 -3.30
N VAL A 141 -2.24 -19.02 -3.64
CA VAL A 141 -0.95 -19.30 -2.98
C VAL A 141 -0.94 -18.84 -1.53
N LEU A 142 -1.62 -17.73 -1.22
CA LEU A 142 -1.87 -17.29 0.17
C LEU A 142 -2.83 -18.20 0.97
N GLY A 143 -3.25 -19.34 0.41
CA GLY A 143 -4.07 -20.34 1.11
C GLY A 143 -5.57 -19.99 1.23
N VAL A 144 -6.04 -18.94 0.56
CA VAL A 144 -7.45 -18.52 0.62
C VAL A 144 -8.32 -19.55 -0.12
N ASN A 145 -9.36 -20.05 0.54
CA ASN A 145 -10.25 -21.08 -0.02
C ASN A 145 -11.05 -20.57 -1.25
N VAL A 146 -11.45 -21.48 -2.13
CA VAL A 146 -12.07 -21.16 -3.44
C VAL A 146 -13.25 -20.18 -3.32
N MET A 147 -14.13 -20.39 -2.35
CA MET A 147 -15.33 -19.56 -2.17
C MET A 147 -14.96 -18.12 -1.78
N LEU A 148 -14.06 -17.96 -0.79
CA LEU A 148 -13.56 -16.65 -0.38
C LEU A 148 -12.79 -15.94 -1.50
N ARG A 149 -12.04 -16.67 -2.33
CA ARG A 149 -11.37 -16.08 -3.50
C ARG A 149 -12.36 -15.51 -4.52
N LYS A 150 -13.42 -16.22 -4.86
CA LYS A 150 -14.44 -15.71 -5.80
C LYS A 150 -15.13 -14.45 -5.26
N ILE A 151 -15.44 -14.42 -3.96
CA ILE A 151 -15.98 -13.22 -3.29
C ILE A 151 -14.96 -12.07 -3.35
N ALA A 152 -13.69 -12.32 -3.02
CA ALA A 152 -12.63 -11.30 -3.02
C ALA A 152 -12.35 -10.73 -4.42
N VAL A 153 -12.34 -11.57 -5.46
CA VAL A 153 -12.20 -11.15 -6.87
C VAL A 153 -13.36 -10.26 -7.29
N ALA A 154 -14.61 -10.65 -6.96
CA ALA A 154 -15.79 -9.84 -7.26
C ALA A 154 -15.78 -8.50 -6.50
N ALA A 155 -15.41 -8.51 -5.22
CA ALA A 155 -15.38 -7.33 -4.37
C ALA A 155 -14.27 -6.33 -4.73
N ALA A 156 -13.10 -6.85 -5.12
CA ALA A 156 -11.95 -6.07 -5.55
C ALA A 156 -11.88 -5.88 -7.09
N SER A 157 -13.02 -6.03 -7.79
CA SER A 157 -13.12 -5.76 -9.24
C SER A 157 -13.07 -4.27 -9.58
N LYS A 158 -13.56 -3.42 -8.68
CA LYS A 158 -13.53 -1.95 -8.79
C LYS A 158 -13.15 -1.31 -7.45
N PRO A 159 -11.91 -1.47 -6.98
CA PRO A 159 -11.43 -0.80 -5.79
C PRO A 159 -11.26 0.69 -6.05
N ALA A 160 -11.73 1.53 -5.13
CA ALA A 160 -11.36 2.94 -5.07
C ALA A 160 -10.06 3.06 -4.26
N VAL A 161 -9.03 3.65 -4.85
CA VAL A 161 -7.73 3.86 -4.19
C VAL A 161 -7.47 5.36 -4.06
N GLU A 162 -7.40 5.84 -2.84
CA GLU A 162 -7.04 7.23 -2.51
C GLU A 162 -5.61 7.23 -1.95
N ILE A 163 -4.76 8.09 -2.50
CA ILE A 163 -3.38 8.31 -2.03
C ILE A 163 -3.23 9.77 -1.66
N LYS A 164 -2.60 10.03 -0.51
CA LYS A 164 -2.08 11.35 -0.12
C LYS A 164 -0.60 11.19 0.19
N GLN A 165 0.22 12.07 -0.37
CA GLN A 165 1.67 12.06 -0.21
C GLN A 165 2.13 13.44 0.26
N ASP A 166 2.94 13.46 1.31
CA ASP A 166 3.65 14.63 1.82
C ASP A 166 5.14 14.29 1.95
N GLY A 167 5.89 14.62 0.89
CA GLY A 167 7.26 14.15 0.70
C GLY A 167 7.36 12.63 0.65
N ASP A 168 8.06 12.07 1.65
CA ASP A 168 8.21 10.62 1.88
C ASP A 168 7.11 10.03 2.78
N THR A 169 6.15 10.83 3.26
CA THR A 169 5.02 10.35 4.09
C THR A 169 3.83 10.03 3.20
N PHE A 170 3.23 8.86 3.38
CA PHE A 170 2.13 8.36 2.58
C PHE A 170 0.95 7.93 3.45
N TYR A 171 -0.24 8.35 3.06
CA TYR A 171 -1.51 7.73 3.43
C TYR A 171 -2.09 7.05 2.19
N ILE A 172 -2.43 5.78 2.31
CA ILE A 172 -3.10 5.01 1.24
C ILE A 172 -4.35 4.36 1.81
N LYS A 173 -5.50 4.72 1.23
CA LYS A 173 -6.79 4.11 1.49
C LYS A 173 -7.21 3.29 0.27
N THR A 174 -7.51 2.01 0.49
CA THR A 174 -8.06 1.11 -0.53
C THR A 174 -9.43 0.64 -0.08
N SER A 175 -10.48 1.00 -0.82
CA SER A 175 -11.87 0.65 -0.51
C SER A 175 -12.41 -0.32 -1.56
N THR A 176 -12.89 -1.48 -1.10
CA THR A 176 -13.62 -2.48 -1.91
C THR A 176 -15.04 -2.63 -1.36
N THR A 177 -15.92 -3.37 -2.04
CA THR A 177 -17.30 -3.59 -1.54
C THR A 177 -17.38 -4.41 -0.25
N VAL A 178 -16.30 -5.09 0.15
CA VAL A 178 -16.26 -5.99 1.33
C VAL A 178 -15.27 -5.53 2.40
N ARG A 179 -14.21 -4.79 2.03
CA ARG A 179 -13.15 -4.35 2.96
C ARG A 179 -12.61 -2.98 2.54
N THR A 180 -12.43 -2.11 3.52
CA THR A 180 -11.60 -0.90 3.41
C THR A 180 -10.35 -1.09 4.27
N THR A 181 -9.19 -0.78 3.71
CA THR A 181 -7.90 -0.78 4.42
C THR A 181 -7.24 0.58 4.29
N GLU A 182 -6.67 1.07 5.38
CA GLU A 182 -5.97 2.35 5.44
C GLU A 182 -4.59 2.11 6.05
N ILE A 183 -3.54 2.57 5.37
CA ILE A 183 -2.16 2.51 5.87
C ILE A 183 -1.57 3.91 5.88
N ASN A 184 -0.78 4.19 6.91
CA ASN A 184 0.04 5.38 7.04
C ASN A 184 1.48 4.89 7.22
N PHE A 185 2.40 5.37 6.38
CA PHE A 185 3.81 5.01 6.46
C PHE A 185 4.70 6.16 6.00
N LYS A 186 5.98 6.05 6.31
CA LYS A 186 7.02 6.92 5.78
C LYS A 186 8.12 6.05 5.15
N ILE A 187 8.65 6.47 4.01
CA ILE A 187 9.71 5.72 3.32
C ILE A 187 10.91 5.55 4.26
N GLY A 188 11.42 4.32 4.35
CA GLY A 188 12.55 3.94 5.21
C GLY A 188 12.18 3.55 6.64
N GLU A 189 10.92 3.69 7.08
CA GLU A 189 10.49 3.35 8.45
C GLU A 189 9.62 2.08 8.47
N GLU A 190 9.79 1.21 9.49
CA GLU A 190 8.91 0.05 9.69
C GLU A 190 7.54 0.50 10.22
N PHE A 191 6.46 -0.07 9.69
CA PHE A 191 5.09 0.10 10.18
C PHE A 191 4.36 -1.25 10.23
N GLU A 192 3.17 -1.29 10.84
CA GLU A 192 2.32 -2.48 10.88
C GLU A 192 1.15 -2.33 9.91
N GLU A 193 0.89 -3.36 9.11
CA GLU A 193 -0.28 -3.47 8.24
C GLU A 193 -0.81 -4.91 8.20
N GLN A 194 -1.64 -5.24 7.21
CA GLN A 194 -2.09 -6.60 6.95
C GLN A 194 -1.71 -7.00 5.51
N THR A 195 -1.33 -8.27 5.32
CA THR A 195 -1.20 -8.85 3.98
C THR A 195 -2.54 -8.85 3.24
N VAL A 196 -2.51 -9.09 1.93
CA VAL A 196 -3.72 -9.13 1.08
C VAL A 196 -4.79 -10.11 1.61
N ASP A 197 -4.36 -11.24 2.18
CA ASP A 197 -5.24 -12.24 2.80
C ASP A 197 -5.72 -11.87 4.23
N GLY A 198 -5.12 -10.85 4.86
CA GLY A 198 -5.53 -10.30 6.16
C GLY A 198 -4.69 -10.73 7.37
N ARG A 199 -3.49 -11.29 7.16
CA ARG A 199 -2.57 -11.62 8.28
C ARG A 199 -1.80 -10.36 8.71
N PRO A 200 -1.70 -10.05 10.02
CA PRO A 200 -0.89 -8.94 10.50
C PRO A 200 0.60 -9.11 10.17
N CYS A 201 1.21 -8.06 9.63
CA CYS A 201 2.62 -8.03 9.23
C CYS A 201 3.28 -6.70 9.57
N LYS A 202 4.61 -6.73 9.71
CA LYS A 202 5.46 -5.55 9.63
C LYS A 202 5.87 -5.33 8.18
N SER A 203 5.89 -4.07 7.77
CA SER A 203 6.21 -3.64 6.42
C SER A 203 7.26 -2.54 6.42
N LEU A 204 8.13 -2.56 5.40
CA LEU A 204 9.17 -1.57 5.20
C LEU A 204 9.18 -1.16 3.72
N VAL A 205 8.86 0.10 3.45
CA VAL A 205 8.83 0.66 2.09
C VAL A 205 10.13 1.42 1.80
N LYS A 206 10.70 1.22 0.61
CA LYS A 206 11.91 1.89 0.10
C LYS A 206 11.68 2.36 -1.33
N TRP A 207 12.37 3.42 -1.74
CA TRP A 207 12.51 3.76 -3.16
C TRP A 207 13.42 2.74 -3.85
N GLU A 208 12.95 2.14 -4.94
CA GLU A 208 13.74 1.31 -5.86
C GLU A 208 14.25 2.15 -7.04
N SER A 209 13.45 3.12 -7.48
CA SER A 209 13.82 4.15 -8.47
C SER A 209 13.07 5.45 -8.19
N GLU A 210 13.35 6.51 -8.95
CA GLU A 210 12.68 7.83 -8.83
C GLU A 210 11.15 7.71 -8.84
N ASN A 211 10.58 6.80 -9.64
CA ASN A 211 9.13 6.64 -9.79
C ASN A 211 8.57 5.35 -9.17
N LYS A 212 9.38 4.58 -8.42
CA LYS A 212 9.00 3.23 -7.96
C LYS A 212 9.37 2.98 -6.51
N MET A 213 8.37 2.64 -5.70
CA MET A 213 8.55 2.15 -4.33
C MET A 213 8.33 0.64 -4.26
N VAL A 214 9.10 -0.02 -3.39
CA VAL A 214 8.98 -1.45 -3.05
C VAL A 214 8.76 -1.60 -1.54
N CYS A 215 7.85 -2.51 -1.16
CA CYS A 215 7.51 -2.85 0.21
C CYS A 215 7.81 -4.33 0.47
N GLU A 216 8.65 -4.60 1.47
CA GLU A 216 8.86 -5.96 1.98
C GLU A 216 7.93 -6.20 3.18
N GLN A 217 7.15 -7.28 3.15
CA GLN A 217 6.23 -7.64 4.24
C GLN A 217 6.75 -8.85 5.02
N ARG A 218 6.61 -8.81 6.35
CA ARG A 218 7.04 -9.86 7.28
C ARG A 218 5.95 -10.14 8.30
N LEU A 219 5.41 -11.36 8.32
CA LEU A 219 4.33 -11.74 9.23
C LEU A 219 4.74 -11.54 10.70
N LEU A 220 3.81 -11.01 11.51
CA LEU A 220 4.01 -10.88 12.95
C LEU A 220 3.92 -12.23 13.69
N LYS A 221 3.20 -13.19 13.11
CA LYS A 221 3.00 -14.52 13.68
C LYS A 221 2.80 -15.58 12.59
N GLY A 222 3.43 -16.72 12.78
CA GLY A 222 3.34 -17.87 11.87
C GLY A 222 4.21 -17.72 10.63
N GLU A 223 4.10 -18.69 9.73
CA GLU A 223 4.85 -18.79 8.49
C GLU A 223 3.90 -18.73 7.29
N GLY A 224 4.47 -18.63 6.09
CA GLY A 224 3.73 -18.68 4.82
C GLY A 224 4.55 -18.07 3.68
N PRO A 225 3.92 -17.87 2.51
CA PRO A 225 4.56 -17.26 1.35
C PRO A 225 5.26 -15.94 1.67
N LYS A 226 6.42 -15.70 1.07
CA LYS A 226 7.06 -14.37 1.13
C LYS A 226 6.20 -13.40 0.30
N THR A 227 5.68 -12.36 0.94
CA THR A 227 4.88 -11.33 0.26
C THR A 227 5.62 -10.00 0.13
N SER A 228 5.40 -9.32 -0.99
CA SER A 228 5.84 -7.95 -1.22
C SER A 228 4.81 -7.21 -2.08
N TRP A 229 4.90 -5.89 -2.11
CA TRP A 229 4.18 -5.09 -3.09
C TRP A 229 5.06 -3.94 -3.62
N THR A 230 4.84 -3.53 -4.86
CA THR A 230 5.48 -2.35 -5.46
C THR A 230 4.43 -1.39 -5.99
N ARG A 231 4.72 -0.10 -5.98
CA ARG A 231 3.93 0.93 -6.68
C ARG A 231 4.85 1.73 -7.58
N GLU A 232 4.52 1.78 -8.86
CA GLU A 232 5.29 2.47 -9.90
C GLU A 232 4.39 3.46 -10.64
N LEU A 233 4.85 4.71 -10.75
CA LEU A 233 4.18 5.73 -11.54
C LEU A 233 4.82 5.78 -12.93
N THR A 234 4.04 5.43 -13.96
CA THR A 234 4.52 5.48 -15.35
C THR A 234 4.58 6.92 -15.85
N ASN A 235 5.39 7.15 -16.89
CA ASN A 235 5.48 8.46 -17.56
C ASN A 235 4.13 8.87 -18.20
N ASP A 236 3.29 7.90 -18.54
CA ASP A 236 1.96 8.11 -19.14
C ASP A 236 0.87 8.40 -18.09
N GLY A 237 1.23 8.44 -16.80
CA GLY A 237 0.34 8.79 -15.69
C GLY A 237 -0.45 7.62 -15.10
N GLU A 238 -0.22 6.39 -15.56
CA GLU A 238 -0.76 5.17 -14.92
C GLU A 238 0.03 4.81 -13.65
N LEU A 239 -0.68 4.29 -12.65
CA LEU A 239 -0.11 3.70 -11.43
C LEU A 239 -0.18 2.17 -11.55
N ILE A 240 0.99 1.52 -11.56
CA ILE A 240 1.11 0.06 -11.55
C ILE A 240 1.35 -0.40 -10.10
N LEU A 241 0.42 -1.19 -9.57
CA LEU A 241 0.57 -1.95 -8.34
C LEU A 241 0.92 -3.40 -8.71
N THR A 242 2.08 -3.86 -8.25
CA THR A 242 2.43 -5.29 -8.32
C THR A 242 2.41 -5.87 -6.91
N MET A 243 1.83 -7.04 -6.73
CA MET A 243 1.79 -7.79 -5.47
C MET A 243 2.37 -9.18 -5.72
N THR A 244 3.23 -9.66 -4.84
CA THR A 244 3.85 -10.98 -4.95
C THR A 244 3.50 -11.88 -3.76
N ALA A 245 3.44 -13.18 -4.02
CA ALA A 245 3.42 -14.24 -3.01
C ALA A 245 4.22 -15.42 -3.57
N ASP A 246 5.42 -15.64 -3.03
CA ASP A 246 6.44 -16.52 -3.62
C ASP A 246 6.63 -16.22 -5.12
N ASP A 247 6.49 -17.22 -6.00
CA ASP A 247 6.67 -17.08 -7.46
C ASP A 247 5.47 -16.43 -8.18
N ILE A 248 4.34 -16.19 -7.49
CA ILE A 248 3.15 -15.61 -8.11
C ILE A 248 3.20 -14.09 -8.07
N VAL A 249 3.08 -13.49 -9.25
CA VAL A 249 2.98 -12.05 -9.47
C VAL A 249 1.56 -11.69 -9.91
N CYS A 250 0.93 -10.79 -9.16
CA CYS A 250 -0.34 -10.14 -9.51
C CYS A 250 -0.08 -8.67 -9.85
N THR A 251 -0.56 -8.23 -11.01
CA THR A 251 -0.39 -6.85 -11.48
C THR A 251 -1.76 -6.18 -11.62
N ARG A 252 -1.85 -4.94 -11.14
CA ARG A 252 -3.02 -4.08 -11.22
C ARG A 252 -2.61 -2.71 -11.74
N VAL A 253 -3.27 -2.25 -12.78
CA VAL A 253 -3.03 -0.94 -13.38
C VAL A 253 -4.20 -0.02 -13.06
N TYR A 254 -3.89 1.18 -12.62
CA TYR A 254 -4.83 2.22 -12.26
C TYR A 254 -4.54 3.48 -13.06
N VAL A 255 -5.58 4.24 -13.37
CA VAL A 255 -5.46 5.61 -13.87
C VAL A 255 -6.05 6.57 -12.85
N ARG A 256 -5.60 7.83 -12.88
CA ARG A 256 -6.16 8.87 -12.03
C ARG A 256 -7.64 9.09 -12.39
N GLU A 257 -8.47 9.36 -11.37
CA GLU A 257 -9.88 9.65 -11.57
C GLU A 257 -10.10 10.99 -12.28
#